data_AF-A0A7S4PUY2-F1
#
_entry.id   AF-A0A7S4PUY2-F1
#
_cell.length_a   1.000
_cell.length_b   1.000
_cell.length_c   1.000
_cell.angle_alpha   90.00
_cell.angle_beta   90.00
_cell.angle_gamma   90.00
#
_symmetry.space_group_name_H-M   'P 1'
#
loop_
_entity.id
_entity.type
_entity.pdbx_description
1 polymer ?
#
loop_
_entity_poly.entity_id
_entity_poly.type
_entity_poly.pdbx_seq_one_letter_code
_entity_poly.pdbx_strand_id
1 'polypeptide(L)'
;VDPYLGRYGGHRVARGSGNVGDSANFPVAARRLLRFHGRARLCRRRSHDVARQGARSACGARWEATDLDLVFIDGAHDFAAVDADIRLWAPRVRAGGVLAGHDYRLGECRGVVRAVHRNLPEGRRLQLGPDGIWWWVA
;
A
#
# COMPACT_ATOMS: atom_id res chain seq x y z
N VAL A 1 -2.13 -2.70 11.95
CA VAL A 1 -2.16 -3.94 12.75
C VAL A 1 -1.04 -4.78 12.16
N ASP A 2 0.06 -4.89 12.89
CA ASP A 2 1.38 -5.34 12.41
C ASP A 2 1.36 -6.88 12.23
N PRO A 3 1.41 -7.40 10.98
CA PRO A 3 1.14 -8.81 10.71
C PRO A 3 2.39 -9.71 10.70
N TYR A 4 3.60 -9.20 10.91
CA TYR A 4 4.83 -10.00 10.74
C TYR A 4 5.52 -10.30 12.08
N LEU A 5 5.58 -11.59 12.40
CA LEU A 5 5.72 -12.15 13.74
C LEU A 5 7.06 -11.96 14.46
N GLY A 6 7.10 -11.02 15.41
CA GLY A 6 7.56 -11.35 16.76
C GLY A 6 7.68 -10.16 17.75
N ARG A 7 8.82 -9.62 18.19
CA ARG A 7 8.92 -8.91 19.48
C ARG A 7 10.01 -7.76 19.43
N TYR A 8 9.79 -6.62 20.15
CA TYR A 8 10.62 -5.39 20.27
C TYR A 8 10.68 -4.82 21.70
N GLY A 9 11.83 -4.24 22.14
CA GLY A 9 12.02 -3.72 23.51
C GLY A 9 12.47 -4.77 24.55
N GLY A 10 13.22 -5.80 24.11
CA GLY A 10 13.52 -7.01 24.90
C GLY A 10 12.83 -8.27 24.35
N HIS A 11 12.59 -8.27 23.06
CA HIS A 11 11.54 -9.06 22.45
C HIS A 11 12.09 -9.47 20.99
N ARG A 12 11.83 -10.70 20.43
CA ARG A 12 12.14 -11.35 19.09
C ARG A 12 11.11 -11.28 17.91
N VAL A 13 11.35 -10.65 16.74
CA VAL A 13 10.56 -10.70 15.44
C VAL A 13 11.09 -11.66 14.35
N ALA A 14 10.23 -12.09 13.41
CA ALA A 14 10.41 -12.86 12.17
C ALA A 14 9.27 -12.52 11.16
N ARG A 15 9.38 -12.43 9.83
CA ARG A 15 10.50 -12.27 8.86
C ARG A 15 10.25 -10.96 8.06
N GLY A 16 11.33 -10.21 7.76
CA GLY A 16 11.44 -8.95 6.94
C GLY A 16 11.03 -7.66 7.68
N SER A 17 11.73 -6.50 7.68
CA SER A 17 12.99 -5.98 7.10
C SER A 17 14.09 -5.78 8.18
N GLY A 18 14.57 -6.88 8.78
CA GLY A 18 15.71 -6.89 9.73
C GLY A 18 15.31 -7.12 11.20
N ASN A 19 16.24 -6.84 12.12
CA ASN A 19 16.06 -6.95 13.59
C ASN A 19 15.08 -5.91 14.17
N VAL A 20 14.34 -5.23 13.29
CA VAL A 20 13.45 -4.11 13.52
C VAL A 20 12.27 -4.34 12.57
N GLY A 21 11.08 -4.37 13.11
CA GLY A 21 9.87 -4.90 12.47
C GLY A 21 8.92 -3.73 12.38
N ASP A 22 7.75 -3.93 11.80
CA ASP A 22 6.96 -2.79 11.34
C ASP A 22 6.64 -1.78 12.46
N SER A 23 6.46 -2.27 13.69
CA SER A 23 6.29 -1.44 14.89
C SER A 23 7.47 -0.51 15.19
N ALA A 24 8.70 -0.93 14.91
CA ALA A 24 9.89 -0.12 15.10
C ALA A 24 10.34 0.62 13.81
N ASN A 25 9.90 0.18 12.63
CA ASN A 25 10.01 0.95 11.38
C ASN A 25 9.04 2.14 11.35
N PHE A 26 7.87 2.04 11.97
CA PHE A 26 6.90 3.13 12.05
C PHE A 26 7.47 4.45 12.60
N PRO A 27 8.13 4.50 13.77
CA PRO A 27 8.72 5.76 14.27
C PRO A 27 9.89 6.25 13.41
N VAL A 28 10.58 5.37 12.67
CA VAL A 28 11.62 5.78 11.71
C VAL A 28 10.97 6.45 10.49
N ALA A 29 9.94 5.84 9.91
CA ALA A 29 9.18 6.40 8.79
C ALA A 29 8.52 7.72 9.18
N ALA A 30 7.88 7.78 10.36
CA ALA A 30 7.27 9.00 10.88
C ALA A 30 8.30 10.14 10.98
N ARG A 31 9.48 9.88 11.55
CA ARG A 31 10.57 10.86 11.63
C ARG A 31 11.06 11.32 10.26
N ARG A 32 11.24 10.39 9.32
CA ARG A 32 11.64 10.72 7.93
C ARG A 32 10.60 11.60 7.21
N LEU A 33 9.32 11.47 7.56
CA LEU A 33 8.24 12.25 6.95
C LEU A 33 8.07 13.64 7.57
N LEU A 34 8.62 13.92 8.76
CA LEU A 34 8.49 15.23 9.43
C LEU A 34 8.97 16.40 8.55
N ARG A 35 10.02 16.21 7.75
CA ARG A 35 10.55 17.23 6.82
C ARG A 35 9.56 17.67 5.75
N PHE A 36 8.52 16.87 5.49
CA PHE A 36 7.48 17.20 4.53
C PHE A 36 6.29 17.93 5.16
N HIS A 37 6.31 18.12 6.50
CA HIS A 37 5.32 18.87 7.26
C HIS A 37 3.87 18.47 6.87
N GLY A 38 3.02 19.43 6.51
CA GLY A 38 1.63 19.19 6.12
C GLY A 38 1.44 18.53 4.76
N ARG A 39 2.51 18.18 4.03
CA ARG A 39 2.43 17.53 2.71
C ARG A 39 2.47 15.99 2.78
N ALA A 40 2.75 15.41 3.93
CA ALA A 40 2.75 13.96 4.12
C ALA A 40 2.07 13.57 5.43
N ARG A 41 1.31 12.47 5.41
CA ARG A 41 0.66 11.90 6.59
C ARG A 41 0.88 10.39 6.61
N LEU A 42 1.58 9.90 7.63
CA LEU A 42 1.66 8.46 7.91
C LEU A 42 0.47 8.05 8.78
N CYS A 43 -0.27 7.04 8.34
CA CYS A 43 -1.49 6.58 8.99
C CYS A 43 -1.40 5.10 9.33
N ARG A 44 -1.39 4.77 10.64
CA ARG A 44 -1.40 3.38 11.10
C ARG A 44 -2.83 2.86 11.24
N ARG A 45 -3.42 2.43 10.13
CA ARG A 45 -4.78 1.89 10.02
C ARG A 45 -4.82 0.73 9.01
N ARG A 46 -5.93 -0.01 8.94
CA ARG A 46 -6.14 -0.96 7.85
C ARG A 46 -6.59 -0.19 6.61
N SER A 47 -6.16 -0.63 5.44
CA SER A 47 -6.50 -0.02 4.15
C SER A 47 -8.03 0.18 3.99
N HIS A 48 -8.83 -0.84 4.29
CA HIS A 48 -10.29 -0.76 4.21
C HIS A 48 -10.93 0.26 5.16
N ASP A 49 -10.35 0.48 6.35
CA ASP A 49 -10.87 1.45 7.31
C ASP A 49 -10.69 2.87 6.74
N VAL A 50 -9.51 3.15 6.18
CA VAL A 50 -9.21 4.44 5.55
C VAL A 50 -10.08 4.66 4.32
N ALA A 51 -10.22 3.64 3.46
CA ALA A 51 -11.04 3.74 2.26
C ALA A 51 -12.53 4.03 2.57
N ARG A 52 -13.04 3.50 3.69
CA ARG A 52 -14.43 3.72 4.15
C ARG A 52 -14.63 5.06 4.86
N GLN A 53 -13.72 5.42 5.75
CA GLN A 53 -13.89 6.59 6.62
C GLN A 53 -13.36 7.90 6.00
N GLY A 54 -12.54 7.81 4.95
CA GLY A 54 -11.84 8.94 4.35
C GLY A 54 -10.52 9.26 5.07
N ALA A 55 -9.55 9.82 4.33
CA ALA A 55 -8.23 10.12 4.87
C ALA A 55 -8.27 11.21 5.96
N ARG A 56 -9.20 12.18 5.87
CA ARG A 56 -9.38 13.19 6.92
C ARG A 56 -9.79 12.56 8.23
N SER A 57 -10.86 11.77 8.23
CA SER A 57 -11.41 11.16 9.45
C SER A 57 -10.50 10.05 10.00
N ALA A 58 -10.01 9.16 9.13
CA ALA A 58 -9.21 8.01 9.57
C ALA A 58 -7.79 8.38 10.00
N CYS A 59 -7.21 9.41 9.37
CA CYS A 59 -5.78 9.71 9.46
C CYS A 59 -5.46 11.15 9.89
N GLY A 60 -6.46 12.00 10.11
CA GLY A 60 -6.25 13.43 10.38
C GLY A 60 -5.55 14.14 9.22
N ALA A 61 -5.72 13.66 7.99
CA ALA A 61 -5.20 14.34 6.81
C ALA A 61 -5.94 15.66 6.59
N ARG A 62 -5.31 16.62 5.90
CA ARG A 62 -5.97 17.89 5.52
C ARG A 62 -6.77 17.76 4.22
N TRP A 63 -6.73 16.59 3.60
CA TRP A 63 -7.31 16.24 2.31
C TRP A 63 -8.12 14.94 2.42
N GLU A 64 -9.00 14.73 1.44
CA GLU A 64 -9.70 13.46 1.29
C GLU A 64 -8.96 12.50 0.34
N ALA A 65 -9.36 11.24 0.37
CA ALA A 65 -8.82 10.17 -0.47
C ALA A 65 -9.69 9.95 -1.73
N THR A 66 -9.90 11.00 -2.50
CA THR A 66 -10.68 11.00 -3.76
C THR A 66 -9.88 11.71 -4.85
N ASP A 67 -10.17 11.38 -6.11
CA ASP A 67 -9.52 11.96 -7.30
C ASP A 67 -7.98 11.98 -7.24
N LEU A 68 -7.42 10.88 -6.71
CA LEU A 68 -6.00 10.74 -6.44
C LEU A 68 -5.20 10.65 -7.75
N ASP A 69 -4.10 11.41 -7.84
CA ASP A 69 -3.15 11.32 -8.95
C ASP A 69 -2.43 9.96 -9.01
N LEU A 70 -2.14 9.40 -7.84
CA LEU A 70 -1.40 8.16 -7.67
C LEU A 70 -1.91 7.40 -6.45
N VAL A 71 -2.12 6.10 -6.62
CA VAL A 71 -2.22 5.13 -5.53
C VAL A 71 -1.12 4.09 -5.70
N PHE A 72 -0.41 3.77 -4.62
CA PHE A 72 0.62 2.74 -4.60
C PHE A 72 0.27 1.67 -3.54
N ILE A 73 0.16 0.41 -3.96
CA ILE A 73 -0.21 -0.73 -3.11
C ILE A 73 1.01 -1.62 -2.86
N ASP A 74 1.38 -1.75 -1.59
CA ASP A 74 2.42 -2.64 -1.08
C ASP A 74 1.92 -3.29 0.22
N GLY A 75 1.02 -4.25 0.04
CA GLY A 75 0.17 -4.82 1.09
C GLY A 75 0.66 -6.16 1.63
N ALA A 76 -0.26 -7.03 2.04
CA ALA A 76 0.07 -8.32 2.67
C ALA A 76 0.58 -9.42 1.70
N HIS A 77 0.81 -9.07 0.43
CA HIS A 77 1.32 -9.93 -0.65
C HIS A 77 0.50 -11.20 -0.98
N ASP A 78 -0.63 -11.42 -0.30
CA ASP A 78 -1.61 -12.43 -0.65
C ASP A 78 -2.68 -11.89 -1.61
N PHE A 79 -3.32 -12.80 -2.35
CA PHE A 79 -4.32 -12.44 -3.34
C PHE A 79 -5.51 -11.68 -2.75
N ALA A 80 -6.05 -12.13 -1.61
CA ALA A 80 -7.31 -11.61 -1.09
C ALA A 80 -7.14 -10.18 -0.57
N ALA A 81 -6.02 -9.90 0.11
CA ALA A 81 -5.69 -8.56 0.56
C ALA A 81 -5.45 -7.60 -0.62
N VAL A 82 -4.64 -8.00 -1.60
CA VAL A 82 -4.29 -7.14 -2.74
C VAL A 82 -5.48 -6.91 -3.67
N ASP A 83 -6.32 -7.92 -3.91
CA ASP A 83 -7.58 -7.79 -4.66
C ASP A 83 -8.52 -6.80 -3.97
N ALA A 84 -8.67 -6.90 -2.65
CA ALA A 84 -9.49 -5.99 -1.89
C ALA A 84 -8.96 -4.55 -1.97
N ASP A 85 -7.64 -4.36 -1.83
CA ASP A 85 -7.02 -3.04 -1.92
C ASP A 85 -7.18 -2.43 -3.33
N ILE A 86 -6.94 -3.20 -4.40
CA ILE A 86 -7.14 -2.70 -5.77
C ILE A 86 -8.60 -2.27 -5.97
N ARG A 87 -9.57 -3.10 -5.56
CA ARG A 87 -11.00 -2.78 -5.72
C ARG A 87 -11.45 -1.57 -4.90
N LEU A 88 -10.82 -1.34 -3.74
CA LEU A 88 -11.10 -0.18 -2.90
C LEU A 88 -10.48 1.09 -3.48
N TRP A 89 -9.25 1.02 -3.97
CA TRP A 89 -8.49 2.22 -4.29
C TRP A 89 -8.49 2.60 -5.77
N ALA A 90 -8.63 1.65 -6.70
CA ALA A 90 -8.69 1.95 -8.14
C ALA A 90 -9.78 2.97 -8.50
N PRO A 91 -11.03 2.90 -7.97
CA PRO A 91 -12.07 3.88 -8.28
C PRO A 91 -11.82 5.28 -7.71
N ARG A 92 -10.83 5.43 -6.82
CA ARG A 92 -10.44 6.71 -6.22
C ARG A 92 -9.31 7.39 -6.98
N VAL A 93 -8.70 6.70 -7.95
CA VAL A 93 -7.71 7.28 -8.86
C VAL A 93 -8.46 8.07 -9.93
N ARG A 94 -8.08 9.34 -10.13
CA ARG A 94 -8.71 10.16 -11.18
C ARG A 94 -8.43 9.59 -12.57
N ALA A 95 -9.23 9.98 -13.56
CA ALA A 95 -8.95 9.69 -14.96
C ALA A 95 -7.54 10.20 -15.35
N GLY A 96 -6.75 9.34 -16.01
CA GLY A 96 -5.35 9.65 -16.33
C GLY A 96 -4.38 9.63 -15.14
N GLY A 97 -4.85 9.27 -13.94
CA GLY A 97 -4.00 8.97 -12.78
C GLY A 97 -3.40 7.57 -12.86
N VAL A 98 -2.60 7.19 -11.87
CA VAL A 98 -1.86 5.92 -11.87
C VAL A 98 -2.28 5.06 -10.68
N LEU A 99 -2.64 3.80 -10.96
CA LEU A 99 -2.63 2.75 -9.95
C LEU A 99 -1.37 1.94 -10.11
N ALA A 100 -0.61 1.81 -9.03
CA ALA A 100 0.66 1.11 -8.98
C ALA A 100 0.78 0.22 -7.75
N GLY A 101 1.79 -0.64 -7.75
CA GLY A 101 2.19 -1.39 -6.58
C GLY A 101 3.49 -2.15 -6.77
N HIS A 102 3.80 -2.98 -5.78
CA HIS A 102 5.04 -3.78 -5.74
C HIS A 102 4.74 -5.28 -5.78
N ASP A 103 5.79 -6.10 -5.70
CA ASP A 103 5.74 -7.56 -5.60
C ASP A 103 5.03 -8.29 -6.75
N TYR A 104 5.05 -7.71 -7.96
CA TYR A 104 4.69 -8.43 -9.17
C TYR A 104 5.79 -9.45 -9.52
N ARG A 105 5.77 -10.59 -8.82
CA ARG A 105 6.77 -11.65 -8.96
C ARG A 105 6.11 -13.02 -8.92
N LEU A 106 6.67 -13.95 -9.69
CA LEU A 106 6.31 -15.36 -9.60
C LEU A 106 6.97 -15.97 -8.35
N GLY A 107 6.25 -16.84 -7.62
CA GLY A 107 6.73 -17.45 -6.36
C GLY A 107 5.85 -17.06 -5.17
N GLU A 108 6.48 -16.61 -4.08
CA GLU A 108 5.80 -16.26 -2.82
C GLU A 108 4.70 -15.19 -3.00
N CYS A 109 4.87 -14.29 -3.97
CA CYS A 109 3.93 -13.21 -4.27
C CYS A 109 3.01 -13.49 -5.48
N ARG A 110 2.77 -14.77 -5.83
CA ARG A 110 1.85 -15.13 -6.92
C ARG A 110 0.44 -14.57 -6.72
N GLY A 111 0.05 -14.33 -5.45
CA GLY A 111 -1.21 -13.67 -5.11
C GLY A 111 -1.34 -12.26 -5.68
N VAL A 112 -0.26 -11.47 -5.65
CA VAL A 112 -0.19 -10.13 -6.23
C VAL A 112 -0.45 -10.17 -7.73
N VAL A 113 0.28 -11.03 -8.46
CA VAL A 113 0.12 -11.18 -9.92
C VAL A 113 -1.34 -11.50 -10.27
N ARG A 114 -1.96 -12.45 -9.55
CA ARG A 114 -3.36 -12.82 -9.80
C ARG A 114 -4.33 -11.67 -9.52
N ALA A 115 -4.10 -10.90 -8.45
CA ALA A 115 -4.94 -9.75 -8.11
C ALA A 115 -4.84 -8.63 -9.16
N VAL A 116 -3.61 -8.35 -9.64
CA VAL A 116 -3.35 -7.37 -10.70
C VAL A 116 -4.09 -7.75 -11.98
N HIS A 117 -3.94 -8.98 -12.47
CA HIS A 117 -4.61 -9.43 -13.70
C HIS A 117 -6.13 -9.45 -13.58
N ARG A 118 -6.67 -9.81 -12.40
CA ARG A 118 -8.12 -9.81 -12.17
C ARG A 118 -8.74 -8.43 -12.28
N ASN A 119 -8.00 -7.39 -11.89
CA ASN A 119 -8.54 -6.04 -11.77
C ASN A 119 -8.02 -5.08 -12.86
N LEU A 120 -7.15 -5.55 -13.77
CA LEU A 120 -6.70 -4.75 -14.90
C LEU A 120 -7.90 -4.42 -15.80
N PRO A 121 -8.24 -3.13 -16.01
CA PRO A 121 -9.37 -2.78 -16.86
C PRO A 121 -9.12 -3.17 -18.31
N GLU A 122 -10.18 -3.55 -19.02
CA GLU A 122 -10.10 -3.89 -20.44
C GLU A 122 -9.52 -2.71 -21.25
N GLY A 123 -8.67 -3.04 -22.22
CA GLY A 123 -7.98 -2.05 -23.06
C GLY A 123 -6.85 -1.29 -22.38
N ARG A 124 -6.60 -1.50 -21.07
CA ARG A 124 -5.45 -0.89 -20.38
C ARG A 124 -4.21 -1.77 -20.47
N ARG A 125 -3.06 -1.11 -20.65
CA ARG A 125 -1.75 -1.76 -20.67
C ARG A 125 -1.21 -1.86 -19.26
N LEU A 126 -0.96 -3.09 -18.81
CA LEU A 126 -0.14 -3.33 -17.63
C LEU A 126 1.32 -3.03 -17.96
N GLN A 127 1.93 -2.17 -17.16
CA GLN A 127 3.35 -1.81 -17.25
C GLN A 127 4.10 -2.46 -16.09
N LEU A 128 5.33 -2.89 -16.36
CA LEU A 128 6.21 -3.52 -15.38
C LEU A 128 7.52 -2.74 -15.28
N GLY A 129 8.05 -2.65 -14.07
CA GLY A 129 9.30 -1.97 -13.75
C GLY A 129 10.28 -2.89 -13.03
N PRO A 130 11.53 -2.42 -12.87
CA PRO A 130 12.52 -3.11 -12.05
C PRO A 130 11.97 -3.43 -10.66
N ASP A 131 12.54 -4.46 -10.04
CA ASP A 131 12.21 -4.85 -8.68
C ASP A 131 10.73 -5.26 -8.47
N GLY A 132 10.01 -5.68 -9.52
CA GLY A 132 8.62 -6.18 -9.38
C GLY A 132 7.57 -5.08 -9.22
N ILE A 133 7.90 -3.85 -9.61
CA ILE A 133 6.95 -2.74 -9.70
C ILE A 133 5.96 -3.00 -10.84
N TRP A 134 4.69 -2.70 -10.62
CA TRP A 134 3.63 -2.77 -11.62
C TRP A 134 2.77 -1.51 -11.59
N TRP A 135 2.20 -1.12 -12.73
CA TRP A 135 1.22 -0.02 -12.80
C TRP A 135 0.36 -0.04 -14.07
N TRP A 136 -0.75 0.69 -14.04
CA TRP A 136 -1.50 1.14 -15.22
C TRP A 136 -2.06 2.54 -15.03
N VAL A 137 -2.39 3.19 -16.14
CA VAL A 137 -3.07 4.49 -16.14
C VAL A 137 -4.58 4.26 -16.11
N ALA A 138 -5.28 4.92 -15.19
CA ALA A 138 -6.73 4.84 -14.98
C ALA A 138 -7.55 5.59 -16.05
#